data_AF-A0A962MQC4-F1
#
_entry.id   AF-A0A962MQC4-F1
#
_cell.length_a   1.000
_cell.length_b   1.000
_cell.length_c   1.000
_cell.angle_alpha   90.00
_cell.angle_beta   90.00
_cell.angle_gamma   90.00
#
_symmetry.space_group_name_H-M   'P 1'
#
loop_
_entity.id
_entity.type
_entity.pdbx_description
1 polymer ?
#
loop_
_entity_poly.entity_id
_entity_poly.type
_entity_poly.pdbx_seq_one_letter_code
_entity_poly.pdbx_strand_id
1 'polypeptide(L)'
;VAYEPVWAIGTGKTASVDDVAEMHGFIREQLKELVPDADKVRILYGGSMKPENAGALLSTENVDGGLIGGASLSAEQFLAIARAAV
;
A
#
# COMPACT_ATOMS: atom_id res chain seq x y z
N VAL A 1 0.99 7.33 7.22
CA VAL A 1 0.11 7.82 6.13
C VAL A 1 -0.45 6.60 5.41
N ALA A 2 -1.66 6.67 4.87
CA ALA A 2 -2.20 5.64 3.97
C ALA A 2 -2.61 6.30 2.65
N TYR A 3 -2.12 5.78 1.53
CA TYR A 3 -2.52 6.22 0.20
C TYR A 3 -3.67 5.33 -0.31
N GLU A 4 -4.84 5.94 -0.48
CA GLU A 4 -6.04 5.27 -1.00
C GLU A 4 -6.41 5.84 -2.38
N PRO A 5 -6.06 5.16 -3.50
CA PRO A 5 -6.50 5.57 -4.82
C PRO A 5 -8.00 5.37 -4.98
N VAL A 6 -8.81 6.37 -4.60
CA VAL A 6 -10.29 6.30 -4.63
C VAL A 6 -10.83 5.86 -5.98
N TRP A 7 -10.17 6.26 -7.07
CA TRP A 7 -10.54 5.87 -8.44
C TRP A 7 -10.42 4.35 -8.72
N ALA A 8 -9.65 3.61 -7.92
CA ALA A 8 -9.47 2.16 -7.98
C ALA A 8 -10.38 1.39 -7.01
N ILE A 9 -11.18 2.07 -6.17
CA ILE A 9 -12.05 1.43 -5.19
C ILE A 9 -13.40 1.10 -5.83
N GLY A 10 -13.75 -0.19 -5.91
CA GLY A 10 -15.06 -0.65 -6.40
C GLY A 10 -15.29 -0.51 -7.91
N THR A 11 -14.27 -0.12 -8.68
CA THR A 11 -14.37 0.11 -10.14
C THR A 11 -13.87 -1.06 -11.00
N GLY A 12 -13.30 -2.10 -10.37
CA GLY A 12 -12.62 -3.20 -11.07
C GLY A 12 -11.27 -2.81 -11.68
N LYS A 13 -10.85 -1.55 -11.57
CA LYS A 13 -9.51 -1.09 -11.90
C LYS A 13 -8.63 -1.17 -10.66
N THR A 14 -7.39 -1.61 -10.83
CA THR A 14 -6.41 -1.66 -9.73
C THR A 14 -5.27 -0.74 -10.08
N ALA A 15 -4.77 0.04 -9.11
CA ALA A 15 -3.54 0.79 -9.30
C ALA A 15 -2.41 -0.20 -9.63
N SER A 16 -1.65 0.09 -10.68
CA SER A 16 -0.48 -0.70 -11.02
C SER A 16 0.62 -0.53 -9.97
N VAL A 17 1.60 -1.43 -9.97
CA VAL A 17 2.79 -1.30 -9.10
C VAL A 17 3.51 0.02 -9.37
N ASP A 18 3.57 0.45 -10.63
CA ASP A 18 4.21 1.70 -11.04
C ASP A 18 3.43 2.92 -10.51
N ASP A 19 2.10 2.92 -10.59
CA ASP A 19 1.26 3.99 -10.01
C ASP A 19 1.50 4.12 -8.49
N VAL A 20 1.64 2.98 -7.81
CA VAL A 20 1.89 2.93 -6.36
C VAL A 20 3.29 3.43 -6.04
N ALA A 21 4.30 3.02 -6.80
CA ALA A 21 5.68 3.47 -6.62
C ALA A 21 5.80 4.99 -6.79
N GLU A 22 5.21 5.54 -7.87
CA GLU A 22 5.22 6.98 -8.15
C GLU A 22 4.59 7.76 -6.99
N MET A 23 3.39 7.35 -6.55
CA MET A 23 2.68 8.09 -5.51
C MET A 23 3.33 7.95 -4.14
N HIS A 24 3.80 6.76 -3.77
CA HIS A 24 4.50 6.56 -2.50
C HIS A 24 5.84 7.32 -2.45
N GLY A 25 6.58 7.37 -3.57
CA GLY A 25 7.78 8.19 -3.71
C GLY A 25 7.47 9.68 -3.54
N PHE A 26 6.43 10.17 -4.22
CA PHE A 26 5.98 11.55 -4.05
C PHE A 26 5.62 11.87 -2.59
N ILE A 27 4.84 11.00 -1.92
CA ILE A 27 4.48 11.17 -0.51
C ILE A 27 5.73 11.19 0.39
N ARG A 28 6.72 10.33 0.13
CA ARG A 28 7.98 10.30 0.90
C ARG A 28 8.73 11.62 0.78
N GLU A 29 8.85 12.19 -0.42
CA GLU A 29 9.49 13.48 -0.63
C GLU A 29 8.75 14.61 0.10
N GLN A 30 7.42 14.62 0.06
CA GLN A 30 6.63 15.59 0.83
C GLN A 30 6.82 15.45 2.34
N LEU A 31 6.93 14.22 2.86
CA LEU A 31 7.18 14.00 4.29
C LEU A 31 8.55 14.53 4.73
N LYS A 32 9.59 14.43 3.89
CA LYS A 32 10.93 14.98 4.17
C LYS A 32 10.92 16.49 4.36
N GLU A 33 10.01 17.19 3.71
CA GLU A 33 9.84 18.65 3.87
C GLU A 33 9.03 19.03 5.11
N LEU A 34 8.15 18.12 5.58
CA LEU A 34 7.17 18.41 6.64
C LEU A 34 7.62 17.99 8.04
N VAL A 35 8.43 16.93 8.16
CA VAL A 35 8.82 16.38 9.46
C VAL A 35 10.30 15.94 9.51
N PRO A 36 11.01 16.13 10.65
CA PRO A 36 12.44 15.76 10.77
C PRO A 36 12.74 14.26 10.63
N ASP A 37 11.82 13.40 11.05
CA ASP A 37 11.97 11.93 11.05
C ASP A 37 11.12 11.27 9.95
N ALA A 38 11.10 11.87 8.75
CA ALA A 38 10.26 11.43 7.64
C ALA A 38 10.38 9.94 7.33
N ASP A 39 11.59 9.37 7.36
CA ASP A 39 11.85 7.96 7.05
C ASP A 39 11.24 6.98 8.08
N LYS A 40 10.91 7.46 9.29
CA LYS A 40 10.21 6.63 10.31
C LYS A 40 8.69 6.60 10.10
N VAL A 41 8.15 7.49 9.26
CA VAL A 41 6.72 7.52 8.96
C VAL A 41 6.41 6.41 7.97
N ARG A 42 5.62 5.43 8.41
CA ARG A 42 5.10 4.38 7.51
C ARG A 42 4.10 4.93 6.51
N ILE A 43 4.27 4.59 5.24
CA ILE A 43 3.36 4.87 4.14
C ILE A 43 2.72 3.55 3.69
N LEU A 44 1.43 3.40 3.98
CA LEU A 44 0.67 2.19 3.69
C LEU A 44 -0.08 2.33 2.37
N TYR A 45 -0.15 1.26 1.59
CA TYR A 45 -1.06 1.19 0.44
C TYR A 45 -2.46 0.77 0.91
N GLY A 46 -3.48 1.60 0.64
CA GLY A 46 -4.87 1.36 1.03
C GLY A 46 -5.81 1.03 -0.13
N GLY A 47 -5.28 0.77 -1.33
CA GLY A 47 -6.08 0.28 -2.44
C GLY A 47 -6.42 -1.21 -2.34
N SER A 48 -6.83 -1.83 -3.46
CA SER A 48 -7.21 -3.25 -3.50
C SER A 48 -6.00 -4.18 -3.39
N MET A 49 -5.50 -4.40 -2.17
CA MET A 49 -4.53 -5.44 -1.87
C MET A 49 -5.21 -6.79 -1.58
N LYS A 50 -4.76 -7.83 -2.27
CA LYS A 50 -5.24 -9.21 -2.20
C LYS A 50 -4.05 -10.17 -2.16
N PRO A 51 -4.22 -11.45 -1.77
CA PRO A 51 -3.12 -12.41 -1.75
C PRO A 51 -2.30 -12.48 -3.04
N GLU A 52 -2.95 -12.30 -4.20
CA GLU A 52 -2.32 -12.47 -5.52
C GLU A 52 -1.41 -11.30 -5.91
N ASN A 53 -1.60 -10.10 -5.33
CA ASN A 53 -0.82 -8.91 -5.65
C ASN A 53 -0.01 -8.35 -4.47
N ALA A 54 -0.25 -8.84 -3.25
CA ALA A 54 0.39 -8.35 -2.03
C ALA A 54 1.91 -8.38 -2.11
N GLY A 55 2.51 -9.49 -2.58
CA GLY A 55 3.97 -9.59 -2.66
C GLY A 55 4.60 -8.55 -3.57
N ALA A 56 3.99 -8.28 -4.73
CA ALA A 56 4.49 -7.26 -5.65
C ALA A 56 4.36 -5.85 -5.07
N LEU A 57 3.21 -5.54 -4.47
CA LEU A 57 2.95 -4.23 -3.85
C LEU A 57 3.83 -3.97 -2.63
N LEU A 58 4.04 -4.97 -1.78
CA LEU A 58 4.86 -4.86 -0.56
C LEU A 58 6.36 -4.82 -0.86
N SER A 59 6.78 -5.29 -2.03
CA SER A 59 8.18 -5.17 -2.49
C SER A 59 8.48 -3.81 -3.14
N THR A 60 7.47 -2.98 -3.36
CA THR A 60 7.62 -1.66 -3.96
C THR A 60 8.30 -0.69 -2.99
N GLU A 61 9.27 0.08 -3.48
CA GLU A 61 9.94 1.09 -2.69
C GLU A 61 8.94 2.07 -2.05
N ASN A 62 9.18 2.46 -0.80
CA ASN A 62 8.30 3.33 0.00
C ASN A 62 6.91 2.75 0.33
N VAL A 63 6.62 1.48 0.00
CA VAL A 63 5.44 0.78 0.52
C VAL A 63 5.80 0.06 1.82
N ASP A 64 5.35 0.62 2.94
CA ASP A 64 5.69 0.11 4.28
C ASP A 64 4.62 -0.84 4.85
N GLY A 65 3.65 -1.25 4.03
CA GLY A 65 2.56 -2.14 4.41
C GLY A 65 1.23 -1.83 3.71
N GLY A 66 0.15 -2.43 4.21
CA GLY A 66 -1.19 -2.26 3.65
C GLY A 66 -2.24 -1.85 4.68
N LEU A 67 -3.17 -0.97 4.27
CA LEU A 67 -4.43 -0.71 4.96
C LEU A 67 -5.51 -1.56 4.29
N ILE A 68 -5.78 -2.75 4.85
CA ILE A 68 -6.53 -3.79 4.15
C ILE A 68 -8.04 -3.64 4.39
N GLY A 69 -8.78 -3.41 3.30
CA GLY A 69 -10.25 -3.37 3.30
C GLY A 69 -10.89 -4.78 3.30
N GLY A 70 -11.72 -5.08 2.30
CA GLY A 70 -12.55 -6.29 2.27
C GLY A 70 -11.80 -7.64 2.46
N ALA A 71 -10.55 -7.75 2.00
CA ALA A 71 -9.74 -8.95 2.19
C ALA A 71 -9.43 -9.25 3.68
N SER A 72 -9.51 -8.24 4.56
CA SER A 72 -9.32 -8.41 6.00
C SER A 72 -10.47 -9.17 6.68
N LEU A 73 -11.65 -9.23 6.04
CA LEU A 73 -12.83 -9.90 6.57
C LEU A 73 -12.78 -11.44 6.42
N SER A 74 -11.82 -11.95 5.65
CA SER A 74 -11.51 -13.37 5.54
C SER A 74 -10.18 -13.68 6.21
N ALA A 75 -10.19 -14.52 7.24
CA ALA A 75 -8.97 -14.91 7.95
C ALA A 75 -7.94 -15.54 7.00
N GLU A 76 -8.38 -16.35 6.04
CA GLU A 76 -7.52 -16.98 5.04
C GLU A 76 -6.83 -15.93 4.16
N GLN A 77 -7.58 -14.99 3.60
CA GLN A 77 -7.02 -13.95 2.73
C GLN A 77 -6.11 -13.00 3.51
N PHE A 78 -6.54 -12.57 4.70
CA PHE A 78 -5.77 -11.66 5.54
C PHE A 78 -4.43 -12.28 5.97
N LEU A 79 -4.44 -13.56 6.37
CA LEU A 79 -3.21 -14.28 6.70
C LEU A 79 -2.30 -14.47 5.48
N ALA A 80 -2.86 -14.72 4.29
CA ALA A 80 -2.07 -14.82 3.08
C ALA A 80 -1.39 -13.49 2.71
N ILE A 81 -2.09 -12.36 2.84
CA ILE A 81 -1.50 -11.02 2.67
C ILE A 81 -0.41 -10.77 3.72
N ALA A 82 -0.68 -11.07 5.00
CA ALA A 82 0.29 -10.86 6.07
C ALA A 82 1.57 -11.70 5.86
N ARG A 83 1.44 -12.92 5.33
CA ARG A 83 2.57 -13.78 4.96
C ARG A 83 3.35 -13.30 3.74
N ALA A 84 2.84 -12.35 2.97
CA ALA A 84 3.59 -11.72 1.89
C ALA A 84 4.44 -10.54 2.38
N ALA A 85 4.25 -10.07 3.62
CA ALA A 85 4.95 -8.93 4.20
C ALA A 85 6.28 -9.32 4.90
N VAL A 86 7.02 -10.28 4.34
CA VAL A 86 8.24 -10.87 4.92
C VAL A 86 9.51 -10.22 4.39
#